data_AF-A0A8R1I1T4-F1
#
_entry.id   AF-A0A8R1I1T4-F1
#
_cell.length_a   1.000
_cell.length_b   1.000
_cell.length_c   1.000
_cell.angle_alpha   90.00
_cell.angle_beta   90.00
_cell.angle_gamma   90.00
#
_symmetry.space_group_name_H-M   'P 1'
#
loop_
_entity.id
_entity.type
_entity.pdbx_description
1 polymer ?
#
loop_
_entity_poly.entity_id
_entity_poly.type
_entity_poly.pdbx_seq_one_letter_code
_entity_poly.pdbx_strand_id
1 'polypeptide(L)'
;MNLPEIFQQPLPEYPITRYADPVKKNQNLIKEFKTVQGVVGFSLAGKQEAHGDCLVFAQDYLGKHFQKYPKPAPDARFIVPKTAVTVSVAMENFIMGNSCQEFFPDPKYSTEKKTDSYFSYQKFSKHVQATYYNENGVPYLAGLCYYPQLVSTSGRTCNQDGNALDRALERGEHFPAVDRTKTVAYVEKKRFGRFCKSSGGRVTVEVTGSGAKHVVWYGRGAVKYVDCSECNLENCCYQFMESPSHSPSKPTLTNKAGKKEEKIKKEVGELKEENAEFEEEKDFDFGDDITIA
;
A
#
# COMPACT_ATOMS: atom_id res chain seq x y z
N MET A 1 10.47 -27.19 26.35
CA MET A 1 9.10 -26.92 26.82
C MET A 1 8.16 -27.14 25.65
N ASN A 2 7.21 -28.08 25.75
CA ASN A 2 6.20 -28.28 24.71
C ASN A 2 5.24 -27.09 24.71
N LEU A 3 5.02 -26.47 23.55
CA LEU A 3 4.01 -25.43 23.39
C LEU A 3 2.61 -26.04 23.57
N PRO A 4 1.68 -25.35 24.26
CA PRO A 4 0.29 -25.79 24.40
C PRO A 4 -0.36 -26.14 23.05
N GLU A 5 -1.25 -27.14 23.00
CA GLU A 5 -1.88 -27.67 21.78
C GLU A 5 -2.53 -26.59 20.88
N ILE A 6 -3.09 -25.53 21.47
CA ILE A 6 -3.65 -24.38 20.74
C ILE A 6 -2.62 -23.63 19.86
N PHE A 7 -1.32 -23.81 20.10
CA PHE A 7 -0.24 -23.26 19.26
C PHE A 7 0.25 -24.22 18.18
N GLN A 8 -0.31 -25.43 18.12
CA GLN A 8 0.03 -26.45 17.12
C GLN A 8 -0.92 -26.45 15.92
N GLN A 9 -1.95 -25.59 15.92
CA GLN A 9 -2.85 -25.44 14.79
C GLN A 9 -2.42 -24.29 13.87
N PRO A 10 -2.48 -24.48 12.54
CA PRO A 10 -2.20 -23.41 11.59
C PRO A 10 -3.18 -22.26 11.82
N LEU A 11 -2.73 -21.03 11.57
CA LEU A 11 -3.61 -19.86 11.60
C LEU A 11 -4.79 -20.07 10.66
N PRO A 12 -6.01 -19.65 11.04
CA PRO A 12 -7.19 -19.85 10.22
C PRO A 12 -6.99 -19.25 8.82
N GLU A 13 -7.42 -20.01 7.82
CA GLU A 13 -7.56 -19.53 6.46
C GLU A 13 -8.97 -19.00 6.27
N TYR A 14 -9.06 -17.70 5.97
CA TYR A 14 -10.34 -17.09 5.64
C TYR A 14 -10.54 -17.14 4.11
N PRO A 15 -11.76 -17.46 3.65
CA PRO A 15 -12.06 -17.49 2.22
C PRO A 15 -11.92 -16.11 1.60
N ILE A 16 -11.59 -16.08 0.31
CA ILE A 16 -11.65 -14.87 -0.50
C ILE A 16 -13.11 -14.64 -0.90
N THR A 17 -13.61 -13.43 -0.71
CA THR A 17 -15.00 -13.05 -1.02
C THR A 17 -15.05 -11.93 -2.06
N ARG A 18 -16.08 -11.91 -2.91
CA ARG A 18 -16.32 -10.79 -3.87
C ARG A 18 -16.91 -9.55 -3.21
N TYR A 19 -17.60 -9.75 -2.11
CA TYR A 19 -18.09 -8.66 -1.30
C TYR A 19 -17.05 -8.37 -0.25
N ALA A 20 -16.85 -7.08 0.02
CA ALA A 20 -16.25 -6.68 1.26
C ALA A 20 -17.21 -7.18 2.36
N ASP A 21 -16.93 -8.35 2.93
CA ASP A 21 -17.34 -8.63 4.30
C ASP A 21 -16.19 -8.12 5.15
N PRO A 22 -16.18 -6.82 5.47
CA PRO A 22 -15.15 -6.22 6.29
C PRO A 22 -14.93 -7.04 7.53
N VAL A 23 -13.76 -6.90 8.14
CA VAL A 23 -13.70 -7.10 9.58
C VAL A 23 -14.78 -6.17 10.17
N LYS A 24 -15.93 -6.73 10.57
CA LYS A 24 -17.12 -6.00 11.04
C LYS A 24 -16.82 -5.09 12.24
N LYS A 25 -15.66 -5.28 12.83
CA LYS A 25 -15.08 -4.48 13.89
C LYS A 25 -15.03 -3.01 13.49
N ASN A 26 -15.60 -2.18 14.35
CA ASN A 26 -15.57 -0.71 14.31
C ASN A 26 -16.28 -0.03 13.14
N GLN A 27 -16.89 -0.75 12.21
CA GLN A 27 -17.50 -0.11 11.03
C GLN A 27 -18.63 0.86 11.35
N ASN A 28 -19.47 0.50 12.31
CA ASN A 28 -20.55 1.33 12.82
C ASN A 28 -20.05 2.61 13.53
N LEU A 29 -18.75 2.71 13.79
CA LEU A 29 -18.13 3.86 14.44
C LEU A 29 -17.57 4.87 13.44
N ILE A 30 -17.42 4.49 12.16
CA ILE A 30 -16.82 5.34 11.14
C ILE A 30 -17.72 6.56 10.91
N LYS A 31 -17.15 7.75 11.07
CA LYS A 31 -17.80 9.04 10.82
C LYS A 31 -17.17 9.79 9.67
N GLU A 32 -15.87 9.62 9.50
CA GLU A 32 -15.09 10.33 8.52
C GLU A 32 -14.01 9.41 7.96
N PHE A 33 -13.64 9.63 6.70
CA PHE A 33 -12.50 8.99 6.09
C PHE A 33 -11.56 10.08 5.56
N LYS A 34 -10.27 9.98 5.92
CA LYS A 34 -9.22 10.88 5.46
C LYS A 34 -8.14 10.10 4.75
N THR A 35 -7.50 10.72 3.77
CA THR A 35 -6.32 10.17 3.10
C THR A 35 -5.12 11.08 3.29
N VAL A 36 -3.94 10.47 3.29
CA VAL A 36 -2.64 11.15 3.27
C VAL A 36 -1.94 10.73 2.00
N GLN A 37 -1.69 11.71 1.13
CA GLN A 37 -0.99 11.54 -0.14
C GLN A 37 -1.62 10.48 -1.07
N GLY A 38 -2.92 10.18 -0.87
CA GLY A 38 -3.63 9.17 -1.65
C GLY A 38 -3.19 7.72 -1.38
N VAL A 39 -2.28 7.45 -0.44
CA VAL A 39 -1.73 6.10 -0.20
C VAL A 39 -2.13 5.55 1.16
N VAL A 40 -2.20 6.39 2.19
CA VAL A 40 -2.64 5.99 3.53
C VAL A 40 -4.04 6.55 3.77
N GLY A 41 -4.93 5.73 4.29
CA GLY A 41 -6.29 6.12 4.66
C GLY A 41 -6.58 5.89 6.14
N PHE A 42 -7.37 6.76 6.76
CA PHE A 42 -7.83 6.63 8.13
C PHE A 42 -9.34 6.72 8.18
N SER A 43 -10.01 5.71 8.71
CA SER A 43 -11.39 5.84 9.15
C SER A 43 -11.42 6.32 10.59
N LEU A 44 -12.07 7.45 10.84
CA LEU A 44 -12.10 8.11 12.15
C LEU A 44 -13.47 7.91 12.81
N ALA A 45 -13.45 7.63 14.11
CA ALA A 45 -14.64 7.66 14.94
C ALA A 45 -14.83 9.01 15.63
N GLY A 46 -16.07 9.31 16.01
CA GLY A 46 -16.38 10.58 16.68
C GLY A 46 -15.99 10.63 18.15
N LYS A 47 -16.08 9.51 18.87
CA LYS A 47 -15.86 9.44 20.34
C LYS A 47 -14.98 8.29 20.80
N GLN A 48 -14.65 7.37 19.91
CA GLN A 48 -13.92 6.15 20.25
C GLN A 48 -12.47 6.30 19.84
N GLU A 49 -11.58 5.95 20.76
CA GLU A 49 -10.15 5.95 20.51
C GLU A 49 -9.61 4.52 20.34
N ALA A 50 -8.61 4.40 19.46
CA ALA A 50 -7.78 3.23 19.35
C ALA A 50 -6.73 3.19 20.46
N HIS A 51 -6.36 1.98 20.85
CA HIS A 51 -5.32 1.75 21.84
C HIS A 51 -3.96 2.24 21.31
N GLY A 52 -3.24 3.02 22.12
CA GLY A 52 -1.95 3.64 21.76
C GLY A 52 -0.95 2.67 21.13
N ASP A 53 -0.69 1.51 21.75
CA ASP A 53 0.20 0.48 21.20
C ASP A 53 -0.16 0.00 19.80
N CYS A 54 -1.46 -0.12 19.47
CA CYS A 54 -1.87 -0.54 18.13
C CYS A 54 -1.66 0.60 17.11
N LEU A 55 -1.75 1.86 17.53
CA LEU A 55 -1.43 3.01 16.70
C LEU A 55 0.08 3.14 16.46
N VAL A 56 0.89 2.95 17.50
CA VAL A 56 2.36 2.88 17.37
C VAL A 56 2.76 1.72 16.46
N PHE A 57 2.17 0.54 16.66
CA PHE A 57 2.39 -0.60 15.77
C PHE A 57 2.03 -0.29 14.32
N ALA A 58 0.87 0.32 14.07
CA ALA A 58 0.48 0.71 12.72
C ALA A 58 1.46 1.73 12.12
N GLN A 59 1.83 2.76 12.88
CA GLN A 59 2.79 3.78 12.46
C GLN A 59 4.16 3.17 12.12
N ASP A 60 4.70 2.32 13.01
CA ASP A 60 5.99 1.66 12.84
C ASP A 60 5.98 0.67 11.67
N TYR A 61 4.91 -0.12 11.55
CA TYR A 61 4.76 -1.07 10.45
C TYR A 61 4.70 -0.34 9.12
N LEU A 62 3.87 0.71 9.04
CA LEU A 62 3.79 1.53 7.84
C LEU A 62 5.12 2.21 7.52
N GLY A 63 5.79 2.78 8.53
CA GLY A 63 7.09 3.42 8.36
C GLY A 63 8.15 2.46 7.83
N LYS A 64 8.29 1.27 8.43
CA LYS A 64 9.30 0.28 8.03
C LYS A 64 9.05 -0.33 6.66
N HIS A 65 7.79 -0.66 6.34
CA HIS A 65 7.47 -1.35 5.11
C HIS A 65 7.32 -0.40 3.93
N PHE A 66 6.66 0.76 4.09
CA PHE A 66 6.38 1.65 2.97
C PHE A 66 7.53 2.58 2.58
N GLN A 67 8.50 2.82 3.48
CA GLN A 67 9.74 3.51 3.09
C GLN A 67 10.55 2.73 2.04
N LYS A 68 10.37 1.41 1.95
CA LYS A 68 11.10 0.54 1.02
C LYS A 68 10.50 0.52 -0.39
N TYR A 69 9.26 1.00 -0.57
CA TYR A 69 8.62 1.03 -1.88
C TYR A 69 8.91 2.35 -2.61
N PRO A 70 9.08 2.32 -3.94
CA PRO A 70 9.14 3.54 -4.74
C PRO A 70 7.90 4.42 -4.50
N LYS A 71 8.07 5.73 -4.63
CA LYS A 71 7.05 6.76 -4.35
C LYS A 71 5.62 6.39 -4.81
N PRO A 72 4.57 6.80 -4.07
CA PRO A 72 4.60 7.77 -2.97
C PRO A 72 4.59 7.05 -1.62
N ALA A 73 5.77 6.73 -1.10
CA ALA A 73 5.89 6.42 0.31
C ALA A 73 5.37 7.64 1.09
N PRO A 74 4.39 7.47 1.99
CA PRO A 74 3.90 8.57 2.80
C PRO A 74 5.09 9.21 3.51
N ASP A 75 5.16 10.54 3.52
CA ASP A 75 6.16 11.26 4.30
C ASP A 75 6.20 10.66 5.72
N ALA A 76 7.37 10.20 6.16
CA ALA A 76 7.56 9.49 7.42
C ALA A 76 7.04 10.26 8.66
N ARG A 77 6.66 11.52 8.46
CA ARG A 77 6.10 12.45 9.45
C ARG A 77 4.57 12.36 9.63
N PHE A 78 3.83 11.54 8.89
CA PHE A 78 2.39 11.39 9.17
C PHE A 78 2.18 10.74 10.54
N ILE A 79 1.13 11.14 11.25
CA ILE A 79 0.77 10.59 12.56
C ILE A 79 -0.62 9.97 12.46
N VAL A 80 -0.76 8.69 12.81
CA VAL A 80 -2.07 8.05 12.89
C VAL A 80 -2.92 8.73 13.98
N PRO A 81 -4.13 9.27 13.66
CA PRO A 81 -4.98 9.91 14.66
C PRO A 81 -5.44 8.93 15.75
N LYS A 82 -5.58 9.41 16.99
CA LYS A 82 -6.08 8.59 18.13
C LYS A 82 -7.46 8.00 17.90
N THR A 83 -8.30 8.69 17.14
CA THR A 83 -9.66 8.27 16.79
C THR A 83 -9.70 7.34 15.57
N ALA A 84 -8.55 6.93 15.02
CA ALA A 84 -8.49 6.01 13.90
C ALA A 84 -9.00 4.62 14.32
N VAL A 85 -10.13 4.21 13.73
CA VAL A 85 -10.71 2.88 13.93
C VAL A 85 -10.36 1.89 12.82
N THR A 86 -9.80 2.42 11.74
CA THR A 86 -9.15 1.67 10.66
C THR A 86 -7.99 2.49 10.12
N VAL A 87 -6.88 1.82 9.82
CA VAL A 87 -5.74 2.33 9.09
C VAL A 87 -5.59 1.50 7.82
N SER A 88 -5.65 2.15 6.67
CA SER A 88 -5.56 1.49 5.37
C SER A 88 -4.36 1.99 4.61
N VAL A 89 -3.81 1.11 3.77
CA VAL A 89 -2.67 1.45 2.94
C VAL A 89 -2.80 0.81 1.57
N ALA A 90 -2.70 1.64 0.53
CA ALA A 90 -2.63 1.22 -0.85
C ALA A 90 -1.26 0.61 -1.14
N MET A 91 -1.23 -0.48 -1.90
CA MET A 91 0.02 -1.04 -2.40
C MET A 91 0.58 -0.19 -3.55
N GLU A 92 1.81 -0.49 -3.97
CA GLU A 92 2.44 0.14 -5.13
C GLU A 92 1.51 0.10 -6.36
N ASN A 93 1.45 1.23 -7.08
CA ASN A 93 0.59 1.44 -8.25
C ASN A 93 -0.91 1.37 -7.97
N PHE A 94 -1.32 1.49 -6.71
CA PHE A 94 -2.70 1.74 -6.31
C PHE A 94 -2.81 3.05 -5.52
N ILE A 95 -4.02 3.60 -5.51
CA ILE A 95 -4.41 4.77 -4.72
C ILE A 95 -5.64 4.43 -3.88
N MET A 96 -5.78 5.12 -2.75
CA MET A 96 -6.96 5.05 -1.90
C MET A 96 -8.19 5.63 -2.60
N GLY A 97 -9.33 4.97 -2.42
CA GLY A 97 -10.65 5.46 -2.80
C GLY A 97 -11.31 6.31 -1.72
N ASN A 98 -12.64 6.24 -1.62
CA ASN A 98 -13.43 7.05 -0.68
C ASN A 98 -13.72 6.32 0.64
N SER A 99 -13.29 5.08 0.76
CA SER A 99 -13.45 4.28 1.98
C SER A 99 -12.18 3.50 2.30
N CYS A 100 -12.09 2.99 3.53
CA CYS A 100 -10.92 2.25 3.99
C CYS A 100 -10.59 1.01 3.15
N GLN A 101 -11.53 0.45 2.41
CA GLN A 101 -11.36 -0.80 1.66
C GLN A 101 -11.34 -0.59 0.15
N GLU A 102 -11.57 0.64 -0.29
CA GLU A 102 -11.51 1.00 -1.70
C GLU A 102 -10.08 1.37 -2.07
N PHE A 103 -9.54 0.62 -3.01
CA PHE A 103 -8.25 0.86 -3.62
C PHE A 103 -8.46 0.82 -5.12
N PHE A 104 -7.84 1.72 -5.86
CA PHE A 104 -7.96 1.78 -7.31
C PHE A 104 -6.58 1.70 -7.94
N PRO A 105 -6.41 0.97 -9.05
CA PRO A 105 -5.20 1.09 -9.86
C PRO A 105 -4.91 2.56 -10.15
N ASP A 106 -3.67 2.99 -9.93
CA ASP A 106 -3.25 4.33 -10.33
C ASP A 106 -3.42 4.45 -11.86
N PRO A 107 -4.12 5.50 -12.36
CA PRO A 107 -4.36 5.71 -13.78
C PRO A 107 -3.11 5.64 -14.66
N LYS A 108 -1.91 5.91 -14.11
CA LYS A 108 -0.64 5.78 -14.83
C LYS A 108 -0.33 4.34 -15.26
N TYR A 109 -0.78 3.35 -14.50
CA TYR A 109 -0.49 1.93 -14.74
C TYR A 109 -1.70 1.14 -15.25
N SER A 110 -2.88 1.74 -15.14
CA SER A 110 -4.12 1.20 -15.68
C SER A 110 -4.40 1.75 -17.07
N THR A 111 -4.21 0.92 -18.11
CA THR A 111 -4.67 1.25 -19.46
C THR A 111 -6.21 1.21 -19.54
N GLU A 112 -6.81 2.19 -20.21
CA GLU A 112 -8.27 2.37 -20.27
C GLU A 112 -9.04 1.13 -20.76
N LYS A 113 -10.17 0.87 -20.07
CA LYS A 113 -11.23 -0.12 -20.35
C LYS A 113 -10.79 -1.58 -20.43
N LYS A 114 -10.65 -2.19 -19.25
CA LYS A 114 -10.67 -3.66 -19.11
C LYS A 114 -12.03 -4.11 -18.57
N THR A 115 -12.71 -4.94 -19.34
CA THR A 115 -14.14 -5.26 -19.17
C THR A 115 -14.43 -6.22 -18.01
N ASP A 116 -13.42 -6.93 -17.48
CA ASP A 116 -13.63 -8.02 -16.51
C ASP A 116 -12.87 -7.84 -15.19
N SER A 117 -12.45 -6.63 -14.84
CA SER A 117 -11.78 -6.40 -13.56
C SER A 117 -12.76 -6.27 -12.40
N TYR A 118 -12.43 -6.84 -11.24
CA TYR A 118 -13.26 -6.74 -10.03
C TYR A 118 -12.40 -6.81 -8.76
N PHE A 119 -12.96 -6.41 -7.62
CA PHE A 119 -12.28 -6.51 -6.33
C PHE A 119 -12.72 -7.74 -5.54
N SER A 120 -11.79 -8.32 -4.80
CA SER A 120 -12.05 -9.39 -3.84
C SER A 120 -11.31 -9.12 -2.53
N TYR A 121 -11.75 -9.76 -1.45
CA TYR A 121 -11.33 -9.42 -0.09
C TYR A 121 -10.98 -10.69 0.67
N GLN A 122 -9.96 -10.62 1.52
CA GLN A 122 -9.57 -11.74 2.38
C GLN A 122 -9.17 -11.26 3.77
N LYS A 123 -9.74 -11.90 4.80
CA LYS A 123 -9.31 -11.67 6.18
C LYS A 123 -8.03 -12.47 6.47
N PHE A 124 -7.13 -11.89 7.24
CA PHE A 124 -5.93 -12.57 7.73
C PHE A 124 -5.96 -12.73 9.26
N SER A 125 -6.66 -11.83 9.94
CA SER A 125 -6.99 -11.93 11.36
C SER A 125 -8.31 -11.19 11.64
N LYS A 126 -8.71 -11.12 12.91
CA LYS A 126 -9.80 -10.23 13.37
C LYS A 126 -9.46 -8.73 13.27
N HIS A 127 -8.26 -8.38 12.80
CA HIS A 127 -7.77 -7.01 12.67
C HIS A 127 -7.13 -6.71 11.32
N VAL A 128 -6.90 -7.70 10.46
CA VAL A 128 -6.20 -7.52 9.19
C VAL A 128 -7.04 -8.06 8.05
N GLN A 129 -7.21 -7.24 7.01
CA GLN A 129 -7.86 -7.61 5.77
C GLN A 129 -7.04 -7.11 4.58
N ALA A 130 -6.97 -7.94 3.55
CA ALA A 130 -6.43 -7.59 2.25
C ALA A 130 -7.56 -7.34 1.25
N THR A 131 -7.33 -6.38 0.36
CA THR A 131 -8.14 -6.17 -0.84
C THR A 131 -7.30 -6.51 -2.06
N TYR A 132 -7.88 -7.26 -2.98
CA TYR A 132 -7.25 -7.68 -4.23
C TYR A 132 -7.99 -7.08 -5.42
N TYR A 133 -7.23 -6.51 -6.36
CA TYR A 133 -7.70 -6.15 -7.69
C TYR A 133 -7.50 -7.35 -8.61
N ASN A 134 -8.59 -7.91 -9.11
CA ASN A 134 -8.58 -9.09 -9.97
C ASN A 134 -8.64 -8.63 -11.41
N GLU A 135 -7.63 -8.98 -12.20
CA GLU A 135 -7.57 -8.65 -13.62
C GLU A 135 -6.99 -9.83 -14.39
N ASN A 136 -7.67 -10.27 -15.46
CA ASN A 136 -7.26 -11.40 -16.30
C ASN A 136 -6.99 -12.70 -15.48
N GLY A 137 -7.78 -12.92 -14.43
CA GLY A 137 -7.64 -14.09 -13.54
C GLY A 137 -6.51 -13.98 -12.52
N VAL A 138 -5.79 -12.86 -12.46
CA VAL A 138 -4.71 -12.62 -11.48
C VAL A 138 -5.21 -11.71 -10.36
N PRO A 139 -5.16 -12.16 -9.08
CA PRO A 139 -5.50 -11.33 -7.93
C PRO A 139 -4.26 -10.55 -7.45
N TYR A 140 -4.18 -9.28 -7.85
CA TYR A 140 -3.14 -8.36 -7.41
C TYR A 140 -3.48 -7.75 -6.05
N LEU A 141 -2.51 -7.66 -5.13
CA LEU A 141 -2.75 -7.05 -3.83
C LEU A 141 -2.88 -5.53 -4.02
N ALA A 142 -4.09 -5.00 -3.86
CA ALA A 142 -4.39 -3.59 -4.05
C ALA A 142 -4.15 -2.77 -2.78
N GLY A 143 -4.39 -3.37 -1.61
CA GLY A 143 -4.23 -2.68 -0.34
C GLY A 143 -4.47 -3.57 0.87
N LEU A 144 -4.12 -3.03 2.04
CA LEU A 144 -4.31 -3.65 3.34
C LEU A 144 -5.09 -2.72 4.26
N CYS A 145 -5.95 -3.31 5.08
CA CYS A 145 -6.70 -2.63 6.13
C CYS A 145 -6.30 -3.24 7.49
N TYR A 146 -5.87 -2.39 8.41
CA TYR A 146 -5.62 -2.71 9.81
C TYR A 146 -6.69 -2.06 10.70
N TYR A 147 -7.36 -2.86 11.52
CA TYR A 147 -8.42 -2.43 12.42
C TYR A 147 -7.89 -2.47 13.86
N PRO A 148 -7.34 -1.37 14.40
CA PRO A 148 -6.75 -1.36 15.73
C PRO A 148 -7.75 -1.77 16.81
N GLN A 149 -7.24 -2.33 17.91
CA GLN A 149 -8.02 -2.54 19.12
C GLN A 149 -8.43 -1.18 19.69
N LEU A 150 -9.66 -1.06 20.18
CA LEU A 150 -10.17 0.15 20.80
C LEU A 150 -9.86 0.18 22.30
N VAL A 151 -9.70 1.36 22.88
CA VAL A 151 -9.49 1.54 24.33
C VAL A 151 -10.64 0.92 25.15
N SER A 152 -11.87 0.96 24.63
CA SER A 152 -13.06 0.42 25.29
C SER A 152 -13.16 -1.11 25.28
N THR A 153 -12.26 -1.79 24.58
CA THR A 153 -12.33 -3.24 24.35
C THR A 153 -11.19 -3.98 25.04
N SER A 154 -11.50 -4.99 25.85
CA SER A 154 -10.51 -5.78 26.57
C SER A 154 -9.70 -6.70 25.63
N GLY A 155 -8.44 -6.95 26.01
CA GLY A 155 -7.51 -7.82 25.28
C GLY A 155 -6.57 -7.05 24.33
N ARG A 156 -5.27 -7.01 24.66
CA ARG A 156 -4.23 -6.43 23.80
C ARG A 156 -3.68 -7.51 22.87
N THR A 157 -3.88 -7.38 21.55
CA THR A 157 -3.36 -8.33 20.55
C THR A 157 -2.70 -7.68 19.33
N CYS A 158 -2.11 -6.49 19.45
CA CYS A 158 -1.48 -5.82 18.28
C CYS A 158 -0.27 -6.61 17.72
N ASN A 159 0.52 -7.29 18.58
CA ASN A 159 1.75 -7.98 18.16
C ASN A 159 1.51 -9.19 17.23
N GLN A 160 0.32 -9.79 17.28
CA GLN A 160 0.00 -10.94 16.42
C GLN A 160 -0.42 -10.50 15.01
N ASP A 161 -0.83 -9.25 14.84
CA ASP A 161 -1.30 -8.71 13.56
C ASP A 161 -0.16 -8.43 12.58
N GLY A 162 1.08 -8.27 13.07
CA GLY A 162 2.28 -8.17 12.22
C GLY A 162 2.42 -9.39 11.31
N ASN A 163 2.30 -10.61 11.84
CA ASN A 163 2.36 -11.82 11.04
C ASN A 163 1.22 -11.91 10.02
N ALA A 164 0.03 -11.38 10.36
CA ALA A 164 -1.10 -11.37 9.45
C ALA A 164 -0.88 -10.39 8.29
N LEU A 165 -0.30 -9.21 8.56
CA LEU A 165 0.10 -8.23 7.54
C LEU A 165 1.24 -8.77 6.66
N ASP A 166 2.29 -9.33 7.25
CA ASP A 166 3.41 -9.95 6.53
C ASP A 166 2.90 -11.07 5.62
N ARG A 167 2.03 -11.94 6.13
CA ARG A 167 1.43 -13.03 5.35
C ARG A 167 0.61 -12.48 4.18
N ALA A 168 -0.10 -11.37 4.35
CA ALA A 168 -0.86 -10.75 3.27
C ALA A 168 0.05 -10.16 2.19
N LEU A 169 1.12 -9.46 2.59
CA LEU A 169 2.14 -8.91 1.68
C LEU A 169 2.87 -10.02 0.92
N GLU A 170 3.38 -11.03 1.62
CA GLU A 170 4.16 -12.12 1.03
C GLU A 170 3.32 -13.01 0.11
N ARG A 171 1.99 -13.05 0.29
CA ARG A 171 1.07 -13.77 -0.62
C ARG A 171 0.60 -12.92 -1.80
N GLY A 172 0.79 -11.60 -1.78
CA GLY A 172 0.25 -10.69 -2.79
C GLY A 172 1.03 -10.71 -4.11
N GLU A 173 0.32 -10.65 -5.24
CA GLU A 173 0.97 -10.29 -6.51
C GLU A 173 1.06 -8.77 -6.64
N HIS A 174 2.13 -8.28 -7.24
CA HIS A 174 2.31 -6.87 -7.58
C HIS A 174 1.55 -6.51 -8.86
N PHE A 175 0.96 -5.32 -8.89
CA PHE A 175 0.36 -4.73 -10.07
C PHE A 175 1.20 -3.56 -10.59
N PRO A 176 1.40 -3.44 -11.91
CA PRO A 176 1.32 -4.52 -12.89
C PRO A 176 2.23 -5.69 -12.50
N ALA A 177 2.04 -6.84 -13.15
CA ALA A 177 2.90 -8.00 -12.92
C ALA A 177 4.37 -7.62 -13.11
N VAL A 178 5.20 -7.90 -12.10
CA VAL A 178 6.66 -7.70 -12.13
C VAL A 178 7.37 -9.02 -11.97
N ASP A 179 8.64 -9.06 -12.37
CA ASP A 179 9.52 -10.19 -12.08
C ASP A 179 9.62 -10.38 -10.56
N ARG A 180 9.07 -11.50 -10.07
CA ARG A 180 8.99 -11.76 -8.64
C ARG A 180 10.37 -11.83 -8.00
N THR A 181 11.40 -12.19 -8.77
CA THR A 181 12.78 -12.30 -8.27
C THR A 181 13.38 -10.94 -7.88
N LYS A 182 12.76 -9.85 -8.36
CA LYS A 182 13.13 -8.46 -8.07
C LYS A 182 12.30 -7.84 -6.95
N THR A 183 11.27 -8.52 -6.45
CA THR A 183 10.42 -8.01 -5.37
C THR A 183 11.17 -8.00 -4.04
N VAL A 184 10.82 -7.08 -3.14
CA VAL A 184 11.42 -6.98 -1.80
C VAL A 184 11.30 -8.30 -1.03
N ALA A 185 10.13 -8.96 -1.10
CA ALA A 185 9.90 -10.24 -0.43
C ALA A 185 10.86 -11.33 -0.93
N TYR A 186 11.13 -11.38 -2.24
CA TYR A 186 12.05 -12.37 -2.79
C TYR A 186 13.52 -12.02 -2.52
N VAL A 187 13.90 -10.76 -2.69
CA VAL A 187 15.28 -10.32 -2.48
C VAL A 187 15.69 -10.49 -1.02
N GLU A 188 14.87 -10.03 -0.07
CA GLU A 188 15.20 -10.03 1.35
C GLU A 188 14.93 -11.39 2.03
N LYS A 189 13.81 -12.04 1.71
CA LYS A 189 13.34 -13.24 2.43
C LYS A 189 13.34 -14.51 1.57
N LYS A 190 13.67 -14.41 0.28
CA LYS A 190 13.50 -15.53 -0.69
C LYS A 190 12.07 -16.06 -0.73
N ARG A 191 11.08 -15.17 -0.53
CA ARG A 191 9.66 -15.52 -0.49
C ARG A 191 8.88 -14.92 -1.64
N PHE A 192 7.84 -15.63 -2.06
CA PHE A 192 6.85 -15.13 -3.00
C PHE A 192 5.48 -15.80 -2.79
N GLY A 193 4.42 -15.15 -3.27
CA GLY A 193 3.07 -15.69 -3.27
C GLY A 193 2.77 -16.42 -4.57
N ARG A 194 1.96 -17.48 -4.51
CA ARG A 194 1.33 -18.06 -5.72
C ARG A 194 0.07 -18.84 -5.37
N PHE A 195 -0.76 -19.12 -6.37
CA PHE A 195 -1.79 -20.14 -6.22
C PHE A 195 -1.16 -21.54 -6.34
N CYS A 196 -1.48 -22.42 -5.41
CA CYS A 196 -1.08 -23.82 -5.43
C CYS A 196 -2.33 -24.71 -5.49
N LYS A 197 -2.43 -25.52 -6.54
CA LYS A 197 -3.53 -26.47 -6.75
C LYS A 197 -3.54 -27.54 -5.66
N SER A 198 -2.38 -28.05 -5.27
CA SER A 198 -2.27 -29.08 -4.21
C SER A 198 -2.79 -28.59 -2.85
N SER A 199 -2.69 -27.30 -2.56
CA SER A 199 -3.24 -26.69 -1.35
C SER A 199 -4.63 -26.07 -1.54
N GLY A 200 -5.14 -26.03 -2.77
CA GLY A 200 -6.45 -25.44 -3.08
C GLY A 200 -6.54 -23.92 -2.87
N GLY A 201 -5.40 -23.21 -2.82
CA GLY A 201 -5.39 -21.80 -2.42
C GLY A 201 -4.08 -21.06 -2.66
N ARG A 202 -4.06 -19.77 -2.31
CA ARG A 202 -2.83 -18.96 -2.34
C ARG A 202 -1.94 -19.29 -1.16
N VAL A 203 -0.71 -19.65 -1.47
CA VAL A 203 0.34 -20.00 -0.50
C VAL A 203 1.48 -18.99 -0.58
N THR A 204 2.24 -18.87 0.51
CA THR A 204 3.57 -18.28 0.43
C THR A 204 4.58 -19.40 0.27
N VAL A 205 5.53 -19.19 -0.62
CA VAL A 205 6.60 -20.12 -0.91
C VAL A 205 7.92 -19.47 -0.48
N GLU A 206 8.75 -20.21 0.24
CA GLU A 206 10.13 -19.82 0.53
C GLU A 206 11.07 -20.68 -0.29
N VAL A 207 12.02 -20.03 -0.97
CA VAL A 207 13.08 -20.66 -1.76
C VAL A 207 14.28 -20.87 -0.85
N THR A 208 14.65 -22.13 -0.69
CA THR A 208 15.83 -22.58 0.05
C THR A 208 16.85 -23.17 -0.92
N GLY A 209 18.08 -23.41 -0.46
CA GLY A 209 19.07 -24.12 -1.27
C GLY A 209 18.64 -25.53 -1.70
N SER A 210 17.68 -26.13 -0.98
CA SER A 210 17.11 -27.45 -1.29
C SER A 210 15.87 -27.43 -2.19
N GLY A 211 15.44 -26.24 -2.64
CA GLY A 211 14.21 -26.06 -3.42
C GLY A 211 13.19 -25.18 -2.72
N ALA A 212 11.93 -25.23 -3.18
CA ALA A 212 10.87 -24.35 -2.71
C ALA A 212 9.86 -25.07 -1.80
N LYS A 213 9.52 -24.45 -0.67
CA LYS A 213 8.61 -25.01 0.34
C LYS A 213 7.49 -24.03 0.67
N HIS A 214 6.31 -24.55 1.01
CA HIS A 214 5.24 -23.74 1.56
C HIS A 214 5.62 -23.22 2.94
N VAL A 215 5.29 -21.97 3.21
CA VAL A 215 5.37 -21.35 4.53
C VAL A 215 3.98 -21.43 5.17
N VAL A 216 3.87 -22.13 6.29
CA VAL A 216 2.63 -22.28 7.06
C VAL A 216 2.82 -21.61 8.41
N TRP A 217 2.01 -20.59 8.70
CA TRP A 217 2.07 -19.85 9.94
C TRP A 217 1.18 -20.44 11.01
N TYR A 218 1.68 -20.42 12.23
CA TYR A 218 1.02 -20.82 13.47
C TYR A 218 0.94 -19.62 14.41
N GLY A 219 0.18 -19.76 15.50
CA GLY A 219 0.09 -18.73 16.53
C GLY A 219 1.47 -18.30 17.08
N ARG A 220 1.59 -17.04 17.52
CA ARG A 220 2.82 -16.44 18.07
C ARG A 220 4.03 -16.42 17.12
N GLY A 221 3.82 -16.45 15.81
CA GLY A 221 4.88 -16.29 14.81
C GLY A 221 5.69 -17.56 14.55
N ALA A 222 5.25 -18.71 15.07
CA ALA A 222 5.81 -19.99 14.67
C ALA A 222 5.49 -20.27 13.19
N VAL A 223 6.46 -20.85 12.48
CA VAL A 223 6.37 -21.17 11.06
C VAL A 223 6.78 -22.62 10.85
N LYS A 224 6.04 -23.35 10.01
CA LYS A 224 6.42 -24.66 9.51
C LYS A 224 6.60 -24.61 8.00
N TYR A 225 7.57 -25.37 7.52
CA TYR A 225 7.83 -25.55 6.10
C TYR A 225 7.25 -26.88 5.63
N VAL A 226 6.47 -26.85 4.55
CA VAL A 226 5.83 -28.03 3.98
C VAL A 226 6.29 -28.19 2.53
N ASP A 227 6.83 -29.37 2.22
CA ASP A 227 7.26 -29.68 0.86
C ASP A 227 6.07 -29.76 -0.09
N CYS A 228 6.21 -29.18 -1.27
CA CYS A 228 5.21 -29.22 -2.32
C CYS A 228 5.87 -29.35 -3.69
N SER A 229 5.63 -30.46 -4.37
CA SER A 229 6.20 -30.74 -5.69
C SER A 229 5.78 -29.69 -6.73
N GLU A 230 4.53 -29.21 -6.67
CA GLU A 230 4.03 -28.17 -7.56
C GLU A 230 4.80 -26.85 -7.41
N CYS A 231 4.98 -26.37 -6.17
CA CYS A 231 5.73 -25.13 -5.92
C CYS A 231 7.22 -25.29 -6.22
N ASN A 232 7.79 -26.46 -5.94
CA ASN A 232 9.18 -26.72 -6.25
C ASN A 232 9.45 -26.73 -7.76
N LEU A 233 8.59 -27.41 -8.53
CA LEU A 233 8.68 -27.44 -9.99
C LEU A 233 8.51 -26.05 -10.59
N GLU A 234 7.49 -25.31 -10.15
CA GLU A 234 7.24 -23.95 -10.63
C GLU A 234 8.41 -23.01 -10.34
N ASN A 235 9.04 -23.12 -9.17
CA ASN A 235 10.23 -22.35 -8.86
C ASN A 235 11.42 -22.71 -9.77
N CYS A 236 11.64 -24.00 -10.04
CA CYS A 236 12.75 -24.45 -10.89
C CYS A 236 12.57 -24.04 -12.36
N CYS A 237 11.34 -23.96 -12.83
CA CYS A 237 11.00 -23.61 -14.21
C CYS A 237 10.55 -22.15 -14.36
N TYR A 238 10.75 -21.31 -13.34
CA TYR A 238 10.26 -19.94 -13.36
C TYR A 238 10.92 -19.14 -14.47
N GLN A 239 10.07 -18.54 -15.32
CA GLN A 239 10.47 -17.55 -16.31
C GLN A 239 9.48 -16.39 -16.23
N PHE A 240 10.00 -15.18 -16.04
CA PHE A 240 9.15 -14.00 -16.09
C PHE A 240 8.82 -13.65 -17.54
N MET A 241 7.53 -13.58 -17.85
CA MET A 241 7.04 -13.08 -19.14
C MET A 241 6.38 -11.73 -18.91
N GLU A 242 6.94 -10.68 -19.52
CA GLU A 242 6.33 -9.35 -19.49
C GLU A 242 4.96 -9.39 -20.17
N SER A 243 3.94 -8.90 -19.47
CA SER A 243 2.61 -8.77 -20.05
C SER A 243 2.61 -7.61 -21.05
N PRO A 244 2.18 -7.81 -22.33
CA PRO A 244 2.18 -6.76 -23.36
C PRO A 244 1.32 -5.53 -23.01
N SER A 245 0.43 -5.63 -22.02
CA SER A 245 -0.58 -4.62 -21.69
C SER A 245 -0.15 -3.55 -20.68
N HIS A 246 1.07 -3.60 -20.12
CA HIS A 246 1.48 -2.71 -19.02
C HIS A 246 2.82 -2.01 -19.22
N SER A 247 3.36 -1.97 -20.45
CA SER A 247 4.50 -1.12 -20.73
C SER A 247 4.11 0.34 -20.43
N PRO A 248 4.78 1.03 -19.49
CA PRO A 248 4.53 2.44 -19.25
C PRO A 248 4.72 3.17 -20.57
N SER A 249 3.71 3.90 -21.01
CA SER A 249 3.82 4.71 -22.22
C SER A 249 5.05 5.60 -22.06
N LYS A 250 6.04 5.41 -22.94
CA LYS A 250 7.12 6.40 -23.08
C LYS A 250 6.44 7.75 -23.27
N PRO A 251 6.90 8.82 -22.60
CA PRO A 251 6.38 10.14 -22.88
C PRO A 251 6.71 10.45 -24.34
N THR A 252 5.71 10.31 -25.21
CA THR A 252 5.77 10.82 -26.56
C THR A 252 5.83 12.33 -26.43
N LEU A 253 7.03 12.89 -26.59
CA LEU A 253 7.21 14.31 -26.88
C LEU A 253 6.60 14.57 -28.26
N THR A 254 5.28 14.68 -28.33
CA THR A 254 4.61 15.37 -29.42
C THR A 254 4.79 16.85 -29.19
N ASN A 255 5.83 17.39 -29.83
CA ASN A 255 5.99 18.80 -30.10
C ASN A 255 4.72 19.35 -30.77
N LYS A 256 3.78 19.85 -29.96
CA LYS A 256 2.75 20.82 -30.35
C LYS A 256 2.81 22.04 -29.42
N ALA A 257 4.03 22.53 -29.17
CA ALA A 257 4.30 23.83 -28.56
C ALA A 257 4.85 24.86 -29.57
N GLY A 258 4.80 24.57 -30.88
CA GLY A 258 5.41 25.41 -31.92
C GLY A 258 4.53 26.50 -32.54
N LYS A 259 3.31 26.77 -32.05
CA LYS A 259 2.43 27.81 -32.67
C LYS A 259 1.67 28.74 -31.72
N LYS A 260 1.98 28.75 -30.41
CA LYS A 260 1.33 29.68 -29.46
C LYS A 260 2.28 30.70 -28.84
N GLU A 261 3.60 30.55 -28.96
CA GLU A 261 4.59 31.49 -28.40
C GLU A 261 4.91 32.69 -29.28
N GLU A 262 4.59 32.67 -30.58
CA GLU A 262 4.88 33.80 -31.47
C GLU A 262 3.80 34.89 -31.42
N LYS A 263 2.61 34.58 -30.86
CA LYS A 263 1.52 35.57 -30.74
C LYS A 263 1.57 36.37 -29.43
N ILE A 264 2.15 35.81 -28.37
CA ILE A 264 2.27 36.48 -27.05
C ILE A 264 3.47 37.44 -27.01
N LYS A 265 4.53 37.19 -27.77
CA LYS A 265 5.68 38.11 -27.85
C LYS A 265 5.39 39.42 -28.59
N LYS A 266 4.35 39.46 -29.43
CA LYS A 266 3.96 40.66 -30.17
C LYS A 266 3.07 41.60 -29.33
N GLU A 267 2.21 41.07 -28.47
CA GLU A 267 1.34 41.88 -27.59
C GLU A 267 2.04 42.41 -26.34
N VAL A 268 3.16 41.81 -25.89
CA VAL A 268 3.95 42.31 -24.75
C VAL A 268 5.02 43.35 -25.17
N GLY A 269 5.31 43.46 -26.47
CA GLY A 269 6.23 44.47 -27.01
C GLY A 269 5.64 45.88 -27.10
N GLU A 270 4.34 46.00 -27.36
CA GLU A 270 3.66 47.30 -27.54
C GLU A 270 3.18 47.92 -26.22
N LEU A 271 3.16 47.19 -25.11
CA LEU A 271 2.74 47.70 -23.78
C LEU A 271 3.90 48.26 -22.91
N LYS A 272 5.13 48.29 -23.43
CA LYS A 272 6.31 48.78 -22.69
C LYS A 272 6.75 50.20 -23.05
N GLU A 273 6.15 50.84 -24.06
CA GLU A 273 6.48 52.24 -24.41
C GLU A 273 5.60 53.29 -23.72
N GLU A 274 4.51 52.92 -23.03
CA GLU A 274 3.59 53.91 -22.42
C GLU A 274 3.78 54.19 -20.92
N ASN A 275 4.69 53.52 -20.21
CA ASN A 275 4.85 53.72 -18.75
C ASN A 275 6.27 54.12 -18.31
N ALA A 276 7.06 54.73 -19.19
CA ALA A 276 8.38 55.27 -18.87
C ALA A 276 8.35 56.79 -18.68
N GLU A 277 7.45 57.30 -17.83
CA GLU A 277 7.48 58.70 -17.39
C GLU A 277 6.68 58.89 -16.09
N PHE A 278 7.17 58.36 -14.96
CA PHE A 278 6.90 58.97 -13.65
C PHE A 278 7.74 58.34 -12.52
N GLU A 279 8.27 59.23 -11.67
CA GLU A 279 8.73 59.04 -10.28
C GLU A 279 10.23 58.83 -10.04
N GLU A 280 10.87 60.00 -9.98
CA GLU A 280 12.05 60.38 -9.22
C GLU A 280 11.79 60.33 -7.69
N GLU A 281 12.88 60.10 -6.94
CA GLU A 281 13.12 60.39 -5.51
C GLU A 281 12.42 59.54 -4.41
N LYS A 282 13.22 58.80 -3.64
CA LYS A 282 13.72 59.25 -2.30
C LYS A 282 14.62 58.21 -1.64
N ASP A 283 15.83 58.67 -1.30
CA ASP A 283 16.75 58.01 -0.39
C ASP A 283 16.17 57.94 1.02
N PHE A 284 16.23 56.76 1.66
CA PHE A 284 15.94 56.61 3.08
C PHE A 284 17.04 55.77 3.73
N ASP A 285 17.83 56.45 4.55
CA ASP A 285 19.00 55.98 5.29
C ASP A 285 18.56 55.21 6.55
N PHE A 286 19.11 54.01 6.77
CA PHE A 286 18.89 53.23 8.00
C PHE A 286 20.19 53.20 8.79
N GLY A 287 20.23 54.00 9.86
CA GLY A 287 21.28 53.95 10.87
C GLY A 287 21.17 52.70 11.74
N ASP A 288 22.28 51.96 11.82
CA ASP A 288 22.55 50.94 12.81
C ASP A 288 22.84 51.58 14.18
N ASP A 289 22.24 51.04 15.24
CA ASP A 289 22.90 50.75 16.54
C ASP A 289 21.86 50.45 17.63
N ILE A 290 21.69 49.16 18.00
CA ILE A 290 21.22 48.76 19.33
C ILE A 290 22.05 47.56 19.79
N THR A 291 23.03 47.81 20.64
CA THR A 291 23.68 46.82 21.51
C THR A 291 22.77 46.49 22.69
N ILE A 292 22.52 45.20 22.92
CA ILE A 292 21.82 44.66 24.11
C ILE A 292 22.86 44.30 25.17
N ALA A 293 22.61 44.77 26.40
CA ALA A 293 23.14 44.23 27.66
C ALA A 293 21.99 43.58 28.44
#